data_AF-A0AAU6LEE0-F1
#
_entry.id   AF-A0AAU6LEE0-F1
#
_cell.length_a   1.000
_cell.length_b   1.000
_cell.length_c   1.000
_cell.angle_alpha   90.00
_cell.angle_beta   90.00
_cell.angle_gamma   90.00
#
_symmetry.space_group_name_H-M   'P 1'
#
loop_
_entity.id
_entity.type
_entity.pdbx_description
1 polymer ?
#
loop_
_entity_poly.entity_id
_entity_poly.type
_entity_poly.pdbx_seq_one_letter_code
_entity_poly.pdbx_strand_id
1 'polypeptide(L)'
;MAQPNHDPITATADAGAVLGAYLRAQATAFLRALRLHGEGTAGGADAAEGSDAARSLRGAARRISGSLATFRVVTESPWADGLRTELVWLSSTLADEHAYAARLTRLMEALHRLSGSPELPAPRGSAGALTVGSARAGALLERQLTLARTRAHSATLQALGSSRFHAVADAVAVLASEVPLDAVAARGRVTEVLVPLAAVAETRLSAAVAALPPVDGAHPYNADHDGPWHEVRRLLRVHRYAREALGEDVSRPAAAGEALDRHRDAAEAATASATAARTPRIAPATAYALGVLHADQRHEVEAARLEFQHIWLPEPAVTPR
;
A
#
# COMPACT_ATOMS: atom_id res chain seq x y z
N MET A 1 5.05 3.25 35.14
CA MET A 1 5.41 2.03 34.38
C MET A 1 4.25 1.06 34.48
N ALA A 2 3.37 1.07 33.48
CA ALA A 2 2.28 0.10 33.38
C ALA A 2 2.75 -0.99 32.40
N GLN A 3 2.95 -2.21 32.90
CA GLN A 3 3.15 -3.38 32.06
C GLN A 3 1.88 -3.61 31.24
N PRO A 4 1.97 -3.84 29.92
CA PRO A 4 0.81 -4.33 29.18
C PRO A 4 0.52 -5.75 29.67
N ASN A 5 -0.70 -5.96 30.18
CA ASN A 5 -1.25 -7.29 30.43
C ASN A 5 -1.30 -8.04 29.10
N HIS A 6 -0.28 -8.84 28.83
CA HIS A 6 -0.36 -9.92 27.86
C HIS A 6 -1.17 -11.02 28.56
N ASP A 7 -2.35 -11.35 28.05
CA ASP A 7 -3.17 -12.40 28.65
C ASP A 7 -2.35 -13.70 28.78
N PRO A 8 -2.27 -14.33 29.97
CA PRO A 8 -1.45 -15.53 30.17
C PRO A 8 -1.92 -16.73 29.33
N ILE A 9 -3.09 -16.64 28.69
CA ILE A 9 -3.68 -17.66 27.83
C ILE A 9 -2.98 -17.73 26.46
N THR A 10 -2.45 -16.63 25.92
CA THR A 10 -1.72 -16.64 24.63
C THR A 10 -0.31 -17.21 24.74
N ALA A 11 0.34 -17.09 25.91
CA ALA A 11 1.68 -17.62 26.14
C ALA A 11 1.73 -19.16 26.16
N THR A 12 0.60 -19.82 26.50
CA THR A 12 0.47 -21.28 26.50
C THR A 12 -0.21 -21.83 25.24
N ALA A 13 -0.64 -20.98 24.32
CA ALA A 13 -1.33 -21.40 23.11
C ALA A 13 -0.36 -22.05 22.10
N ASP A 14 -0.86 -23.03 21.37
CA ASP A 14 -0.13 -23.64 20.25
C ASP A 14 -0.03 -22.66 19.09
N ALA A 15 1.15 -22.58 18.46
CA ALA A 15 1.42 -21.70 17.34
C ALA A 15 0.41 -21.90 16.19
N GLY A 16 0.07 -23.15 15.89
CA GLY A 16 -0.91 -23.50 14.86
C GLY A 16 -2.33 -23.03 15.19
N ALA A 17 -2.73 -23.05 16.46
CA ALA A 17 -4.06 -22.62 16.87
C ALA A 17 -4.23 -21.10 16.69
N VAL A 18 -3.24 -20.31 17.10
CA VAL A 18 -3.25 -18.85 16.95
C VAL A 18 -3.22 -18.45 15.47
N LEU A 19 -2.25 -18.98 14.71
CA LEU A 19 -2.13 -18.69 13.28
C LEU A 19 -3.35 -19.16 12.50
N GLY A 20 -3.87 -20.36 12.80
CA GLY A 20 -5.03 -20.92 12.15
C GLY A 20 -6.32 -20.15 12.44
N ALA A 21 -6.50 -19.63 13.66
CA ALA A 21 -7.61 -18.73 13.97
C ALA A 21 -7.52 -17.43 13.18
N TYR A 22 -6.33 -16.82 13.13
CA TYR A 22 -6.11 -15.58 12.37
C TYR A 22 -6.36 -15.76 10.87
N LEU A 23 -5.80 -16.82 10.25
CA LEU A 23 -5.98 -17.09 8.81
C LEU A 23 -7.45 -17.33 8.45
N ARG A 24 -8.20 -18.08 9.28
CA ARG A 24 -9.65 -18.30 9.08
C ARG A 24 -10.46 -17.01 9.19
N ALA A 25 -10.12 -16.15 10.14
CA ALA A 25 -10.76 -14.84 10.26
C ALA A 25 -10.51 -13.97 9.02
N GLN A 26 -9.27 -13.93 8.52
CA GLN A 26 -8.94 -13.19 7.29
C GLN A 26 -9.59 -13.80 6.04
N ALA A 27 -9.67 -15.13 5.95
CA ALA A 27 -10.38 -15.82 4.86
C ALA A 27 -11.88 -15.49 4.86
N THR A 28 -12.51 -15.45 6.04
CA THR A 28 -13.91 -15.05 6.18
C THR A 28 -14.12 -13.57 5.80
N ALA A 29 -13.20 -12.69 6.20
CA ALA A 29 -13.22 -11.29 5.78
C ALA A 29 -13.07 -11.13 4.25
N PHE A 30 -12.20 -11.95 3.63
CA PHE A 30 -12.05 -12.01 2.17
C PHE A 30 -13.35 -12.42 1.49
N LEU A 31 -13.99 -13.51 1.90
CA LEU A 31 -15.24 -14.01 1.31
C LEU A 31 -16.39 -13.02 1.49
N ARG A 32 -16.47 -12.35 2.65
CA ARG A 32 -17.43 -11.28 2.90
C ARG A 32 -17.22 -10.10 1.96
N ALA A 33 -15.98 -9.63 1.83
CA ALA A 33 -15.65 -8.54 0.91
C ALA A 33 -15.91 -8.92 -0.55
N LEU A 34 -15.65 -10.17 -0.93
CA LEU A 34 -15.94 -10.68 -2.26
C LEU A 34 -17.45 -10.68 -2.55
N ARG A 35 -18.26 -11.14 -1.60
CA ARG A 35 -19.72 -11.10 -1.73
C ARG A 35 -20.23 -9.67 -1.91
N LEU A 36 -19.77 -8.73 -1.08
CA LEU A 36 -20.12 -7.31 -1.20
C LEU A 36 -19.67 -6.71 -2.53
N HIS A 37 -18.51 -7.11 -3.03
CA HIS A 37 -18.02 -6.67 -4.34
C HIS A 37 -18.91 -7.21 -5.47
N GLY A 38 -19.30 -8.48 -5.42
CA GLY A 38 -20.24 -9.08 -6.39
C GLY A 38 -21.61 -8.41 -6.37
N GLU A 39 -22.19 -8.20 -5.18
CA GLU A 39 -23.45 -7.48 -4.99
C GLU A 39 -23.37 -6.04 -5.53
N GLY A 40 -22.26 -5.35 -5.31
CA GLY A 40 -22.02 -4.00 -5.83
C GLY A 40 -21.95 -3.93 -7.36
N THR A 41 -21.36 -4.95 -8.01
CA THR A 41 -21.32 -5.02 -9.47
C THR A 41 -22.66 -5.38 -10.12
N ALA A 42 -23.51 -6.16 -9.44
CA ALA A 42 -24.80 -6.60 -9.97
C ALA A 42 -25.96 -5.66 -9.62
N GLY A 43 -25.87 -4.96 -8.49
CA GLY A 43 -26.96 -4.16 -7.92
C GLY A 43 -26.93 -2.67 -8.24
N GLY A 44 -25.97 -2.20 -9.06
CA GLY A 44 -25.81 -0.76 -9.33
C GLY A 44 -25.50 0.06 -8.08
N ALA A 45 -24.78 -0.53 -7.12
CA ALA A 45 -24.38 0.14 -5.88
C ALA A 45 -23.50 1.36 -6.17
N ASP A 46 -23.40 2.27 -5.19
CA ASP A 46 -22.55 3.45 -5.32
C ASP A 46 -21.10 3.05 -5.59
N ALA A 47 -20.41 3.80 -6.47
CA ALA A 47 -19.04 3.53 -6.86
C ALA A 47 -18.08 3.55 -5.64
N ALA A 48 -18.45 4.30 -4.59
CA ALA A 48 -17.73 4.33 -3.32
C ALA A 48 -17.80 2.98 -2.58
N GLU A 49 -18.99 2.40 -2.45
CA GLU A 49 -19.19 1.10 -1.78
C GLU A 49 -18.45 -0.02 -2.50
N GLY A 50 -18.49 -0.03 -3.84
CA GLY A 50 -17.72 -0.97 -4.65
C GLY A 50 -16.20 -0.83 -4.47
N SER A 51 -15.70 0.41 -4.35
CA SER A 51 -14.28 0.69 -4.06
C SER A 51 -13.88 0.23 -2.65
N ASP A 52 -14.75 0.39 -1.66
CA ASP A 52 -14.50 -0.01 -0.28
C ASP A 52 -14.49 -1.54 -0.12
N ALA A 53 -15.38 -2.24 -0.82
CA ALA A 53 -15.36 -3.70 -0.93
C ALA A 53 -14.06 -4.19 -1.58
N ALA A 54 -13.64 -3.58 -2.69
CA ALA A 54 -12.38 -3.93 -3.36
C ALA A 54 -11.14 -3.64 -2.48
N ARG A 55 -11.15 -2.55 -1.70
CA ARG A 55 -10.07 -2.25 -0.73
C ARG A 55 -10.03 -3.29 0.39
N SER A 56 -11.19 -3.68 0.92
CA SER A 56 -11.31 -4.71 1.95
C SER A 56 -10.83 -6.07 1.45
N LEU A 57 -11.23 -6.46 0.24
CA LEU A 57 -10.81 -7.69 -0.43
C LEU A 57 -9.29 -7.75 -0.60
N ARG A 58 -8.67 -6.67 -1.11
CA ARG A 58 -7.20 -6.55 -1.23
C ARG A 58 -6.52 -6.60 0.13
N GLY A 59 -7.09 -5.94 1.13
CA GLY A 59 -6.57 -5.94 2.50
C GLY A 59 -6.50 -7.34 3.10
N ALA A 60 -7.57 -8.12 2.96
CA ALA A 60 -7.62 -9.51 3.43
C ALA A 60 -6.63 -10.40 2.64
N ALA A 61 -6.59 -10.30 1.31
CA ALA A 61 -5.66 -11.07 0.47
C ALA A 61 -4.19 -10.83 0.85
N ARG A 62 -3.82 -9.56 1.10
CA ARG A 62 -2.46 -9.19 1.52
C ARG A 62 -2.12 -9.69 2.92
N ARG A 63 -3.06 -9.67 3.85
CA ARG A 63 -2.89 -10.22 5.21
C ARG A 63 -2.64 -11.72 5.19
N ILE A 64 -3.45 -12.47 4.43
CA ILE A 64 -3.26 -13.91 4.25
C ILE A 64 -1.89 -14.17 3.62
N SER A 65 -1.61 -13.56 2.47
CA SER A 65 -0.34 -13.72 1.74
C SER A 65 0.89 -13.38 2.58
N GLY A 66 0.87 -12.28 3.34
CA GLY A 66 1.97 -11.85 4.19
C GLY A 66 2.17 -12.73 5.42
N SER A 67 1.09 -13.26 6.00
CA SER A 67 1.16 -14.18 7.14
C SER A 67 1.69 -15.53 6.71
N LEU A 68 1.26 -16.06 5.55
CA LEU A 68 1.81 -17.27 4.96
C LEU A 68 3.30 -17.12 4.60
N ALA A 69 3.72 -15.94 4.16
CA ALA A 69 5.14 -15.67 3.89
C ALA A 69 6.00 -15.65 5.17
N THR A 70 5.48 -15.08 6.26
CA THR A 70 6.20 -14.96 7.53
C THR A 70 6.24 -16.29 8.28
N PHE A 71 5.11 -16.97 8.37
CA PHE A 71 4.94 -18.20 9.15
C PHE A 71 4.95 -19.47 8.27
N ARG A 72 5.66 -19.41 7.13
CA ARG A 72 5.74 -20.50 6.15
C ARG A 72 6.11 -21.85 6.76
N VAL A 73 6.93 -21.87 7.81
CA VAL A 73 7.39 -23.08 8.49
C VAL A 73 6.27 -23.77 9.29
N VAL A 74 5.23 -23.03 9.70
CA VAL A 74 4.10 -23.53 10.50
C VAL A 74 2.97 -24.07 9.63
N THR A 75 2.98 -23.75 8.34
CA THR A 75 2.01 -24.21 7.34
C THR A 75 2.64 -25.17 6.35
N GLU A 76 1.84 -25.95 5.64
CA GLU A 76 2.35 -26.75 4.52
C GLU A 76 2.96 -25.85 3.44
N SER A 77 4.29 -25.94 3.29
CA SER A 77 5.08 -25.07 2.41
C SER A 77 4.62 -25.02 0.94
N PRO A 78 4.40 -26.15 0.23
CA PRO A 78 4.02 -26.10 -1.19
C PRO A 78 2.63 -25.49 -1.40
N TRP A 79 1.68 -25.79 -0.50
CA TRP A 79 0.34 -25.20 -0.50
C TRP A 79 0.40 -23.69 -0.26
N ALA A 80 1.13 -23.26 0.77
CA ALA A 80 1.27 -21.85 1.14
C ALA A 80 1.90 -21.03 0.02
N ASP A 81 2.93 -21.56 -0.66
CA ASP A 81 3.59 -20.88 -1.79
C ASP A 81 2.69 -20.76 -3.02
N GLY A 82 1.90 -21.79 -3.33
CA GLY A 82 0.89 -21.75 -4.39
C GLY A 82 -0.17 -20.67 -4.12
N LEU A 83 -0.82 -20.73 -2.97
CA LEU A 83 -1.86 -19.76 -2.61
C LEU A 83 -1.33 -18.32 -2.52
N ARG A 84 -0.11 -18.13 -1.99
CA ARG A 84 0.53 -16.82 -1.91
C ARG A 84 0.73 -16.18 -3.28
N THR A 85 1.19 -16.96 -4.26
CA THR A 85 1.42 -16.48 -5.64
C THR A 85 0.13 -15.95 -6.24
N GLU A 86 -0.96 -16.69 -6.05
CA GLU A 86 -2.27 -16.33 -6.57
C GLU A 86 -2.89 -15.11 -5.86
N LEU A 87 -2.77 -15.04 -4.53
CA LEU A 87 -3.25 -13.88 -3.76
C LEU A 87 -2.47 -12.61 -4.10
N VAL A 88 -1.17 -12.71 -4.37
CA VAL A 88 -0.36 -11.57 -4.83
C VAL A 88 -0.88 -11.08 -6.18
N TRP A 89 -1.05 -11.99 -7.15
CA TRP A 89 -1.61 -11.68 -8.48
C TRP A 89 -3.00 -11.02 -8.39
N LEU A 90 -3.91 -11.56 -7.58
CA LEU A 90 -5.24 -11.00 -7.42
C LEU A 90 -5.16 -9.59 -6.80
N SER A 91 -4.36 -9.43 -5.75
CA SER A 91 -4.23 -8.16 -5.03
C SER A 91 -3.58 -7.04 -5.86
N SER A 92 -2.69 -7.39 -6.81
CA SER A 92 -2.10 -6.43 -7.74
C SER A 92 -3.10 -6.02 -8.81
N THR A 93 -3.81 -7.00 -9.41
CA THR A 93 -4.80 -6.74 -10.45
C THR A 93 -5.90 -5.80 -9.95
N LEU A 94 -6.42 -6.05 -8.75
CA LEU A 94 -7.44 -5.20 -8.11
C LEU A 94 -6.91 -3.82 -7.69
N ALA A 95 -5.60 -3.64 -7.55
CA ALA A 95 -5.03 -2.38 -7.06
C ALA A 95 -4.87 -1.33 -8.16
N ASP A 96 -4.64 -1.76 -9.40
CA ASP A 96 -4.28 -0.86 -10.50
C ASP A 96 -5.38 0.15 -10.83
N GLU A 97 -6.64 -0.30 -10.95
CA GLU A 97 -7.77 0.60 -11.23
C GLU A 97 -7.88 1.71 -10.17
N HIS A 98 -7.87 1.32 -8.90
CA HIS A 98 -7.98 2.25 -7.79
C HIS A 98 -6.76 3.19 -7.72
N ALA A 99 -5.56 2.69 -8.02
CA ALA A 99 -4.36 3.51 -8.04
C ALA A 99 -4.42 4.61 -9.12
N TYR A 100 -4.94 4.31 -10.32
CA TYR A 100 -5.13 5.33 -11.36
C TYR A 100 -6.17 6.37 -10.96
N ALA A 101 -7.28 5.96 -10.35
CA ALA A 101 -8.33 6.87 -9.88
C ALA A 101 -7.84 7.80 -8.75
N ALA A 102 -7.17 7.25 -7.73
CA ALA A 102 -6.59 8.02 -6.64
C ALA A 102 -5.51 8.99 -7.14
N ARG A 103 -4.65 8.55 -8.07
CA ARG A 103 -3.61 9.40 -8.66
C ARG A 103 -4.20 10.55 -9.47
N LEU A 104 -5.27 10.32 -10.23
CA LEU A 104 -5.95 11.38 -10.97
C LEU A 104 -6.52 12.44 -10.01
N THR A 105 -7.25 12.00 -8.98
CA THR A 105 -7.84 12.88 -7.96
C THR A 105 -6.77 13.75 -7.31
N ARG A 106 -5.69 13.13 -6.83
CA ARG A 106 -4.54 13.81 -6.22
C ARG A 106 -3.92 14.87 -7.13
N LEU A 107 -3.70 14.55 -8.41
CA LEU A 107 -3.08 15.48 -9.36
C LEU A 107 -4.03 16.64 -9.71
N MET A 108 -5.34 16.40 -9.80
CA MET A 108 -6.32 17.47 -10.05
C MET A 108 -6.43 18.41 -8.86
N GLU A 109 -6.47 17.89 -7.63
CA GLU A 109 -6.46 18.68 -6.41
C GLU A 109 -5.20 19.53 -6.29
N ALA A 110 -4.02 18.95 -6.56
CA ALA A 110 -2.76 19.68 -6.56
C ALA A 110 -2.74 20.77 -7.65
N LEU A 111 -3.21 20.49 -8.87
CA LEU A 111 -3.31 21.49 -9.92
C LEU A 111 -4.27 22.64 -9.56
N HIS A 112 -5.40 22.33 -8.90
CA HIS A 112 -6.34 23.34 -8.44
C HIS A 112 -5.71 24.23 -7.36
N ARG A 113 -5.05 23.62 -6.36
CA ARG A 113 -4.32 24.33 -5.30
C ARG A 113 -3.23 25.23 -5.86
N LEU A 114 -2.42 24.74 -6.80
CA LEU A 114 -1.33 25.49 -7.43
C LEU A 114 -1.83 26.60 -8.36
N SER A 115 -3.00 26.42 -8.99
CA SER A 115 -3.62 27.45 -9.84
C SER A 115 -4.31 28.56 -9.05
N GLY A 116 -4.73 28.27 -7.81
CA GLY A 116 -5.36 29.23 -6.90
C GLY A 116 -4.38 30.04 -6.05
N SER A 117 -3.11 29.66 -5.96
CA SER A 117 -2.12 30.36 -5.13
C SER A 117 -1.46 31.52 -5.91
N PRO A 118 -1.57 32.79 -5.46
CA PRO A 118 -0.99 33.96 -6.13
C PRO A 118 0.47 34.23 -5.72
N GLU A 119 1.15 33.28 -5.06
CA GLU A 119 2.44 33.50 -4.38
C GLU A 119 3.65 33.76 -5.31
N LEU A 120 3.50 33.64 -6.62
CA LEU A 120 4.58 33.96 -7.57
C LEU A 120 4.26 35.27 -8.32
N PRO A 121 5.15 36.30 -8.28
CA PRO A 121 4.94 37.52 -9.03
C PRO A 121 5.02 37.22 -10.53
N ALA A 122 3.85 37.11 -11.17
CA ALA A 122 3.74 36.88 -12.61
C ALA A 122 4.03 38.17 -13.39
N PRO A 123 4.89 38.13 -14.44
CA PRO A 123 5.02 39.24 -15.37
C PRO A 123 3.65 39.56 -16.02
N ARG A 124 3.29 40.84 -16.08
CA ARG A 124 1.99 41.30 -16.59
C ARG A 124 1.71 40.70 -17.98
N GLY A 125 0.67 39.87 -18.08
CA GLY A 125 0.26 39.16 -19.30
C GLY A 125 0.49 37.65 -19.33
N SER A 126 1.31 37.08 -18.42
CA SER A 126 1.57 35.63 -18.37
C SER A 126 0.56 34.85 -17.52
N ALA A 127 -0.15 35.51 -16.61
CA ALA A 127 -1.11 34.86 -15.71
C ALA A 127 -2.20 34.08 -16.48
N GLY A 128 -2.74 34.66 -17.57
CA GLY A 128 -3.72 33.96 -18.42
C GLY A 128 -3.14 32.79 -19.22
N ALA A 129 -1.86 32.83 -19.58
CA ALA A 129 -1.20 31.72 -20.25
C ALA A 129 -0.87 30.56 -19.29
N LEU A 130 -0.58 30.87 -18.01
CA LEU A 130 -0.32 29.90 -16.96
C LEU A 130 -1.60 29.17 -16.53
N THR A 131 -2.73 29.86 -16.39
CA THR A 131 -4.02 29.22 -16.11
C THR A 131 -4.48 28.33 -17.26
N VAL A 132 -4.28 28.76 -18.51
CA VAL A 132 -4.51 27.91 -19.70
C VAL A 132 -3.53 26.73 -19.74
N GLY A 133 -2.28 26.92 -19.31
CA GLY A 133 -1.27 25.88 -19.16
C GLY A 133 -1.70 24.78 -18.18
N SER A 134 -2.16 25.17 -16.98
CA SER A 134 -2.69 24.27 -15.95
C SER A 134 -3.94 23.54 -16.41
N ALA A 135 -4.88 24.22 -17.05
CA ALA A 135 -6.10 23.59 -17.58
C ALA A 135 -5.76 22.53 -18.65
N ARG A 136 -4.82 22.83 -19.56
CA ARG A 136 -4.34 21.87 -20.56
C ARG A 136 -3.56 20.71 -19.95
N ALA A 137 -2.77 20.96 -18.90
CA ALA A 137 -2.08 19.92 -18.16
C ALA A 137 -3.08 18.97 -17.47
N GLY A 138 -4.11 19.54 -16.85
CA GLY A 138 -5.23 18.80 -16.27
C GLY A 138 -5.91 17.88 -17.28
N ALA A 139 -6.35 18.44 -18.41
CA ALA A 139 -7.01 17.67 -19.47
C ALA A 139 -6.12 16.55 -20.06
N LEU A 140 -4.80 16.79 -20.16
CA LEU A 140 -3.85 15.77 -20.62
C LEU A 140 -3.75 14.61 -19.62
N LEU A 141 -3.56 14.92 -18.34
CA LEU A 141 -3.46 13.92 -17.27
C LEU A 141 -4.77 13.13 -17.11
N GLU A 142 -5.91 13.82 -17.12
CA GLU A 142 -7.24 13.22 -17.09
C GLU A 142 -7.43 12.22 -18.22
N ARG A 143 -7.13 12.63 -19.46
CA ARG A 143 -7.20 11.73 -20.62
C ARG A 143 -6.31 10.50 -20.43
N GLN A 144 -5.05 10.68 -20.04
CA GLN A 144 -4.08 9.58 -19.92
C GLN A 144 -4.47 8.60 -18.81
N LEU A 145 -4.78 9.11 -17.62
CA LEU A 145 -5.11 8.29 -16.45
C LEU A 145 -6.48 7.64 -16.57
N THR A 146 -7.46 8.30 -17.21
CA THR A 146 -8.75 7.69 -17.51
C THR A 146 -8.60 6.52 -18.47
N LEU A 147 -7.81 6.67 -19.53
CA LEU A 147 -7.53 5.55 -20.45
C LEU A 147 -6.81 4.39 -19.75
N ALA A 148 -5.84 4.68 -18.87
CA ALA A 148 -5.17 3.66 -18.07
C ALA A 148 -6.13 2.95 -17.10
N ARG A 149 -7.00 3.73 -16.44
CA ARG A 149 -8.05 3.21 -15.55
C ARG A 149 -9.01 2.29 -16.29
N THR A 150 -9.55 2.69 -17.45
CA THR A 150 -10.47 1.85 -18.22
C THR A 150 -9.84 0.53 -18.63
N ARG A 151 -8.56 0.55 -19.04
CA ARG A 151 -7.82 -0.69 -19.35
C ARG A 151 -7.64 -1.58 -18.12
N ALA A 152 -7.27 -1.00 -16.98
CA ALA A 152 -7.13 -1.71 -15.71
C ALA A 152 -8.46 -2.29 -15.22
N HIS A 153 -9.56 -1.55 -15.42
CA HIS A 153 -10.91 -1.99 -15.10
C HIS A 153 -11.31 -3.21 -15.94
N SER A 154 -11.13 -3.16 -17.27
CA SER A 154 -11.40 -4.31 -18.14
C SER A 154 -10.54 -5.52 -17.78
N ALA A 155 -9.25 -5.32 -17.46
CA ALA A 155 -8.36 -6.40 -17.00
C ALA A 155 -8.83 -7.01 -15.67
N THR A 156 -9.34 -6.19 -14.76
CA THR A 156 -9.91 -6.64 -13.49
C THR A 156 -11.16 -7.49 -13.70
N LEU A 157 -12.09 -7.04 -14.54
CA LEU A 157 -13.30 -7.81 -14.87
C LEU A 157 -12.96 -9.15 -15.54
N GLN A 158 -11.99 -9.16 -16.46
CA GLN A 158 -11.50 -10.40 -17.08
C GLN A 158 -10.87 -11.35 -16.06
N ALA A 159 -10.06 -10.83 -15.14
CA ALA A 159 -9.45 -11.62 -14.08
C ALA A 159 -10.49 -12.23 -13.14
N LEU A 160 -11.48 -11.45 -12.71
CA LEU A 160 -12.57 -11.91 -11.84
C LEU A 160 -13.49 -12.94 -12.51
N GLY A 161 -13.64 -12.89 -13.84
CA GLY A 161 -14.37 -13.90 -14.61
C GLY A 161 -13.56 -15.14 -14.99
N SER A 162 -12.29 -15.23 -14.58
CA SER A 162 -11.39 -16.33 -14.96
C SER A 162 -11.51 -17.55 -14.06
N SER A 163 -11.25 -18.74 -14.60
CA SER A 163 -11.13 -19.97 -13.81
C SER A 163 -10.04 -19.88 -12.74
N ARG A 164 -8.97 -19.13 -13.03
CA ARG A 164 -7.89 -18.83 -12.08
C ARG A 164 -8.41 -18.14 -10.83
N PHE A 165 -9.27 -17.13 -10.98
CA PHE A 165 -9.88 -16.46 -9.85
C PHE A 165 -10.80 -17.37 -9.04
N HIS A 166 -11.65 -18.16 -9.71
CA HIS A 166 -12.53 -19.10 -9.03
C HIS A 166 -11.75 -20.13 -8.20
N ALA A 167 -10.64 -20.66 -8.72
CA ALA A 167 -9.76 -21.55 -7.97
C ALA A 167 -9.18 -20.89 -6.70
N VAL A 168 -8.89 -19.58 -6.74
CA VAL A 168 -8.45 -18.83 -5.55
C VAL A 168 -9.58 -18.66 -4.55
N ALA A 169 -10.78 -18.30 -5.02
CA ALA A 169 -11.94 -18.15 -4.15
C ALA A 169 -12.27 -19.47 -3.44
N ASP A 170 -12.22 -20.60 -4.15
CA ASP A 170 -12.43 -21.94 -3.60
C ASP A 170 -11.33 -22.32 -2.59
N ALA A 171 -10.06 -22.05 -2.91
CA ALA A 171 -8.95 -22.29 -1.97
C ALA A 171 -9.09 -21.46 -0.69
N VAL A 172 -9.56 -20.21 -0.79
CA VAL A 172 -9.82 -19.36 0.38
C VAL A 172 -11.07 -19.83 1.15
N ALA A 173 -12.08 -20.38 0.46
CA ALA A 173 -13.25 -20.98 1.11
C ALA A 173 -12.87 -22.21 1.95
N VAL A 174 -11.99 -23.06 1.43
CA VAL A 174 -11.39 -24.17 2.19
C VAL A 174 -10.59 -23.63 3.38
N LEU A 175 -9.75 -22.60 3.15
CA LEU A 175 -8.94 -21.96 4.19
C LEU A 175 -9.78 -21.40 5.36
N ALA A 176 -11.01 -20.94 5.08
CA ALA A 176 -11.91 -20.44 6.12
C ALA A 176 -12.37 -21.54 7.10
N SER A 177 -12.33 -22.80 6.69
CA SER A 177 -12.73 -23.95 7.50
C SER A 177 -11.52 -24.68 8.10
N GLU A 178 -10.52 -24.98 7.27
CA GLU A 178 -9.35 -25.78 7.61
C GLU A 178 -8.07 -25.13 7.11
N VAL A 179 -7.04 -25.10 7.96
CA VAL A 179 -5.73 -24.56 7.62
C VAL A 179 -4.74 -25.72 7.54
N PRO A 180 -4.06 -25.94 6.39
CA PRO A 180 -3.00 -26.93 6.26
C PRO A 180 -1.78 -26.55 7.10
N LEU A 181 -1.71 -27.10 8.31
CA LEU A 181 -0.68 -26.84 9.30
C LEU A 181 0.37 -27.95 9.29
N ASP A 182 1.64 -27.58 9.46
CA ASP A 182 2.71 -28.55 9.63
C ASP A 182 2.57 -29.26 10.99
N ALA A 183 2.56 -30.59 10.98
CA ALA A 183 2.26 -31.39 12.18
C ALA A 183 3.24 -31.21 13.35
N VAL A 184 4.46 -30.75 13.08
CA VAL A 184 5.51 -30.57 14.09
C VAL A 184 5.55 -29.10 14.51
N ALA A 185 5.73 -28.19 13.56
CA ALA A 185 5.88 -26.77 13.85
C ALA A 185 4.61 -26.15 14.46
N ALA A 186 3.42 -26.65 14.10
CA ALA A 186 2.15 -26.14 14.62
C ALA A 186 1.91 -26.45 16.10
N ARG A 187 2.52 -27.52 16.64
CA ARG A 187 2.40 -27.92 18.06
C ARG A 187 3.38 -27.19 18.98
N GLY A 188 4.32 -26.44 18.42
CA GLY A 188 5.24 -25.63 19.22
C GLY A 188 4.50 -24.47 19.86
N ARG A 189 5.07 -23.94 20.97
CA ARG A 189 4.50 -22.77 21.64
C ARG A 189 4.65 -21.52 20.77
N VAL A 190 3.70 -20.59 20.89
CA VAL A 190 3.75 -19.28 20.22
C VAL A 190 5.08 -18.57 20.46
N THR A 191 5.60 -18.59 21.69
CA THR A 191 6.87 -17.94 22.08
C THR A 191 8.11 -18.57 21.46
N GLU A 192 8.05 -19.87 21.15
CA GLU A 192 9.17 -20.63 20.60
C GLU A 192 9.15 -20.66 19.06
N VAL A 193 7.98 -20.47 18.44
CA VAL A 193 7.80 -20.61 16.99
C VAL A 193 7.40 -19.29 16.31
N LEU A 194 6.26 -18.69 16.68
CA LEU A 194 5.75 -17.51 15.97
C LEU A 194 6.55 -16.24 16.32
N VAL A 195 6.91 -16.05 17.59
CA VAL A 195 7.64 -14.86 18.04
C VAL A 195 9.01 -14.74 17.35
N PRO A 196 9.85 -15.80 17.26
CA PRO A 196 11.10 -15.73 16.53
C PRO A 196 10.91 -15.44 15.03
N LEU A 197 9.88 -16.01 14.39
CA LEU A 197 9.58 -15.76 12.98
C LEU A 197 9.17 -14.29 12.74
N ALA A 198 8.37 -13.71 13.64
CA ALA A 198 8.02 -12.29 13.59
C ALA A 198 9.25 -11.38 13.81
N ALA A 199 10.17 -11.78 14.72
CA ALA A 199 11.41 -11.06 14.98
C ALA A 199 12.34 -11.03 13.75
N VAL A 200 12.32 -12.05 12.89
CA VAL A 200 13.05 -12.03 11.61
C VAL A 200 12.51 -10.92 10.69
N ALA A 201 11.19 -10.74 10.62
CA ALA A 201 10.58 -9.67 9.83
C ALA A 201 10.95 -8.28 10.38
N GLU A 202 10.95 -8.13 11.71
CA GLU A 202 11.41 -6.91 12.39
C GLU A 202 12.88 -6.61 12.14
N THR A 203 13.75 -7.63 12.20
CA THR A 203 15.19 -7.48 11.93
C THR A 203 15.44 -7.01 10.51
N ARG A 204 14.75 -7.60 9.53
CA ARG A 204 14.83 -7.19 8.11
C ARG A 204 14.35 -5.75 7.91
N LEU A 205 13.24 -5.39 8.55
CA LEU A 205 12.72 -4.01 8.52
C LEU A 205 13.74 -3.03 9.12
N SER A 206 14.28 -3.34 10.29
CA SER A 206 15.26 -2.49 10.98
C SER A 206 16.53 -2.30 10.15
N ALA A 207 17.03 -3.37 9.52
CA ALA A 207 18.16 -3.30 8.61
C ALA A 207 17.88 -2.43 7.37
N ALA A 208 16.68 -2.56 6.77
CA ALA A 208 16.29 -1.75 5.63
C ALA A 208 16.12 -0.27 5.99
N VAL A 209 15.56 0.02 7.16
CA VAL A 209 15.44 1.40 7.69
C VAL A 209 16.83 2.00 7.96
N ALA A 210 17.74 1.24 8.56
CA ALA A 210 19.11 1.68 8.81
C ALA A 210 19.91 1.93 7.52
N ALA A 211 19.54 1.29 6.41
CA ALA A 211 20.16 1.47 5.10
C ALA A 211 19.53 2.61 4.26
N LEU A 212 18.51 3.32 4.78
CA LEU A 212 17.91 4.45 4.06
C LEU A 212 18.92 5.58 3.86
N PRO A 213 18.89 6.27 2.71
CA PRO A 213 19.79 7.39 2.46
C PRO A 213 19.53 8.51 3.48
N PRO A 214 20.60 9.14 4.03
CA PRO A 214 20.45 10.28 4.92
C PRO A 214 19.75 11.44 4.18
N VAL A 215 18.95 12.20 4.92
CA VAL A 215 18.20 13.35 4.39
C VAL A 215 19.16 14.48 3.98
N ASP A 216 20.31 14.58 4.65
CA ASP A 216 21.32 15.62 4.42
C ASP A 216 22.26 15.24 3.26
N GLY A 217 22.15 15.97 2.15
CA GLY A 217 23.07 15.88 1.01
C GLY A 217 22.49 15.30 -0.28
N ALA A 218 21.20 14.93 -0.31
CA ALA A 218 20.55 14.48 -1.53
C ALA A 218 20.28 15.64 -2.49
N HIS A 219 20.52 15.44 -3.79
CA HIS A 219 20.01 16.35 -4.81
C HIS A 219 18.48 16.45 -4.70
N PRO A 220 17.91 17.67 -4.69
CA PRO A 220 16.47 17.85 -4.61
C PRO A 220 15.81 17.08 -5.75
N TYR A 221 14.74 16.36 -5.43
CA TYR A 221 13.93 15.59 -6.38
C TYR A 221 14.54 14.31 -6.95
N ASN A 222 15.59 13.75 -6.33
CA ASN A 222 16.19 12.50 -6.82
C ASN A 222 15.24 11.29 -6.69
N ALA A 223 14.71 10.82 -7.82
CA ALA A 223 13.82 9.65 -7.90
C ALA A 223 14.53 8.33 -7.58
N ASP A 224 15.86 8.25 -7.70
CA ASP A 224 16.64 7.04 -7.42
C ASP A 224 16.54 6.62 -5.94
N HIS A 225 16.21 7.57 -5.06
CA HIS A 225 16.02 7.30 -3.65
C HIS A 225 14.68 6.62 -3.35
N ASP A 226 13.69 6.59 -4.26
CA ASP A 226 12.37 6.03 -3.94
C ASP A 226 12.36 4.50 -3.80
N GLY A 227 13.28 3.80 -4.46
CA GLY A 227 13.39 2.34 -4.42
C GLY A 227 13.54 1.77 -2.99
N PRO A 228 14.55 2.20 -2.22
CA PRO A 228 14.72 1.81 -0.81
C PRO A 228 13.48 2.08 0.06
N TRP A 229 12.82 3.23 -0.12
CA TRP A 229 11.60 3.58 0.63
C TRP A 229 10.42 2.65 0.29
N HIS A 230 10.27 2.25 -0.96
CA HIS A 230 9.27 1.26 -1.36
C HIS A 230 9.55 -0.13 -0.76
N GLU A 231 10.82 -0.48 -0.55
CA GLU A 231 11.18 -1.73 0.12
C GLU A 231 10.88 -1.69 1.62
N VAL A 232 11.23 -0.60 2.31
CA VAL A 232 10.85 -0.38 3.71
C VAL A 232 9.33 -0.47 3.88
N ARG A 233 8.56 0.13 2.97
CA ARG A 233 7.09 0.02 2.98
C ARG A 233 6.61 -1.43 2.86
N ARG A 234 7.23 -2.23 1.99
CA ARG A 234 6.88 -3.65 1.83
C ARG A 234 7.16 -4.43 3.11
N LEU A 235 8.35 -4.24 3.69
CA LEU A 235 8.79 -4.90 4.91
C LEU A 235 7.96 -4.48 6.13
N LEU A 236 7.62 -3.19 6.26
CA LEU A 236 6.77 -2.68 7.32
C LEU A 236 5.38 -3.33 7.28
N ARG A 237 4.83 -3.52 6.08
CA ARG A 237 3.55 -4.22 5.92
C ARG A 237 3.63 -5.69 6.34
N VAL A 238 4.72 -6.38 6.00
CA VAL A 238 4.95 -7.77 6.45
C VAL A 238 5.07 -7.84 7.97
N HIS A 239 5.86 -6.95 8.57
CA HIS A 239 6.00 -6.83 10.03
C HIS A 239 4.66 -6.55 10.71
N ARG A 240 3.87 -5.60 10.18
CA ARG A 240 2.51 -5.31 10.67
C ARG A 240 1.63 -6.55 10.66
N TYR A 241 1.60 -7.32 9.58
CA TYR A 241 0.77 -8.53 9.51
C TYR A 241 1.24 -9.63 10.46
N ALA A 242 2.55 -9.76 10.68
CA ALA A 242 3.09 -10.68 11.68
C ALA A 242 2.62 -10.31 13.09
N ARG A 243 2.63 -9.02 13.44
CA ARG A 243 2.13 -8.51 14.72
C ARG A 243 0.61 -8.63 14.86
N GLU A 244 -0.14 -8.35 13.80
CA GLU A 244 -1.60 -8.58 13.76
C GLU A 244 -1.93 -10.06 14.05
N ALA A 245 -1.16 -11.01 13.49
CA ALA A 245 -1.35 -12.45 13.73
C ALA A 245 -1.01 -12.88 15.17
N LEU A 246 -0.09 -12.17 15.83
CA LEU A 246 0.24 -12.36 17.24
C LEU A 246 -0.76 -11.65 18.19
N GLY A 247 -1.71 -10.87 17.66
CA GLY A 247 -2.66 -10.10 18.46
C GLY A 247 -2.04 -8.89 19.16
N GLU A 248 -0.89 -8.41 18.68
CA GLU A 248 -0.20 -7.26 19.25
C GLU A 248 -0.77 -5.92 18.75
N ASP A 249 -0.44 -4.84 19.47
CA ASP A 249 -0.77 -3.49 19.01
C ASP A 249 0.00 -3.13 17.73
N VAL A 250 -0.76 -2.74 16.71
CA VAL A 250 -0.25 -2.34 15.39
C VAL A 250 -0.56 -0.88 15.06
N SER A 251 -0.97 -0.07 16.03
CA SER A 251 -1.24 1.37 15.87
C SER A 251 -0.06 2.12 15.24
N ARG A 252 1.13 1.98 15.85
CA ARG A 252 2.37 2.61 15.37
C ARG A 252 2.79 2.15 13.97
N PRO A 253 2.93 0.83 13.66
CA PRO A 253 3.25 0.40 12.30
C PRO A 253 2.15 0.71 11.28
N ALA A 254 0.89 0.85 11.71
CA ALA A 254 -0.18 1.33 10.84
C ALA A 254 0.03 2.80 10.45
N ALA A 255 0.23 3.69 11.42
CA ALA A 255 0.50 5.12 11.16
C ALA A 255 1.76 5.34 10.30
N ALA A 256 2.85 4.63 10.61
CA ALA A 256 4.06 4.68 9.78
C ALA A 256 3.80 4.15 8.36
N GLY A 257 2.94 3.13 8.22
CA GLY A 257 2.53 2.59 6.93
C GLY A 257 1.74 3.60 6.09
N GLU A 258 0.88 4.40 6.71
CA GLU A 258 0.11 5.45 6.05
C GLU A 258 1.01 6.58 5.53
N ALA A 259 2.06 6.96 6.27
CA ALA A 259 3.07 7.89 5.79
C ALA A 259 3.80 7.32 4.54
N LEU A 260 4.18 6.05 4.55
CA LEU A 260 4.82 5.41 3.40
C LEU A 260 3.88 5.18 2.20
N ASP A 261 2.58 5.00 2.44
CA ASP A 261 1.56 4.97 1.39
C ASP A 261 1.48 6.35 0.70
N ARG A 262 1.47 7.44 1.48
CA ARG A 262 1.52 8.80 0.93
C ARG A 262 2.80 9.08 0.16
N HIS A 263 3.96 8.63 0.65
CA HIS A 263 5.24 8.69 -0.08
C HIS A 263 5.12 8.03 -1.46
N ARG A 264 4.61 6.79 -1.51
CA ARG A 264 4.44 6.05 -2.75
C ARG A 264 3.50 6.76 -3.71
N ASP A 265 2.37 7.22 -3.22
CA ASP A 265 1.37 7.87 -4.07
C ASP A 265 1.89 9.21 -4.62
N ALA A 266 2.68 9.95 -3.84
CA ALA A 266 3.36 11.17 -4.27
C ALA A 266 4.42 10.88 -5.35
N ALA A 267 5.26 9.86 -5.14
CA ALA A 267 6.31 9.48 -6.08
C ALA A 267 5.74 9.04 -7.44
N GLU A 268 4.64 8.28 -7.43
CA GLU A 268 3.95 7.88 -8.65
C GLU A 268 3.22 9.04 -9.34
N ALA A 269 2.64 9.96 -8.58
CA ALA A 269 2.05 11.19 -9.11
C ALA A 269 3.11 12.08 -9.79
N ALA A 270 4.27 12.24 -9.16
CA ALA A 270 5.42 12.95 -9.72
C ALA A 270 5.91 12.30 -11.03
N THR A 271 5.96 10.96 -11.06
CA THR A 271 6.35 10.18 -12.26
C THR A 271 5.33 10.33 -13.39
N ALA A 272 4.03 10.33 -13.07
CA ALA A 272 2.97 10.55 -14.05
C ALA A 272 3.07 11.96 -14.66
N SER A 273 3.31 13.00 -13.83
CA SER A 273 3.51 14.37 -14.33
C SER A 273 4.74 14.48 -15.24
N ALA A 274 5.87 13.89 -14.83
CA ALA A 274 7.09 13.88 -15.64
C ALA A 274 6.92 13.13 -16.97
N THR A 275 6.17 12.02 -16.96
CA THR A 275 5.84 11.26 -18.18
C THR A 275 4.92 12.07 -19.09
N ALA A 276 3.91 12.74 -18.55
CA ALA A 276 3.02 13.61 -19.31
C ALA A 276 3.77 14.78 -19.95
N ALA A 277 4.78 15.33 -19.27
CA ALA A 277 5.62 16.42 -19.79
C ALA A 277 6.48 15.99 -21.00
N ARG A 278 6.71 14.69 -21.20
CA ARG A 278 7.42 14.14 -22.37
C ARG A 278 6.49 13.90 -23.56
N THR A 279 5.19 14.22 -23.45
CA THR A 279 4.24 14.07 -24.56
C THR A 279 4.63 15.01 -25.71
N PRO A 280 4.73 14.52 -26.96
CA PRO A 280 5.10 15.37 -28.09
C PRO A 280 4.05 16.46 -28.35
N ARG A 281 4.51 17.63 -28.84
CA ARG A 281 3.66 18.77 -29.27
C ARG A 281 2.79 19.40 -28.16
N ILE A 282 3.19 19.30 -26.89
CA ILE A 282 2.56 20.08 -25.81
C ILE A 282 3.03 21.54 -25.85
N ALA A 283 2.17 22.46 -25.41
CA ALA A 283 2.53 23.87 -25.32
C ALA A 283 3.53 24.11 -24.18
N PRO A 284 4.46 25.08 -24.29
CA PRO A 284 5.42 25.38 -23.23
C PRO A 284 4.77 25.69 -21.87
N ALA A 285 3.64 26.40 -21.86
CA ALA A 285 2.88 26.67 -20.63
C ALA A 285 2.34 25.39 -19.96
N THR A 286 1.96 24.38 -20.75
CA THR A 286 1.54 23.07 -20.24
C THR A 286 2.72 22.29 -19.67
N ALA A 287 3.87 22.30 -20.36
CA ALA A 287 5.09 21.68 -19.85
C ALA A 287 5.55 22.33 -18.53
N TYR A 288 5.46 23.66 -18.43
CA TYR A 288 5.75 24.39 -17.20
C TYR A 288 4.82 23.97 -16.04
N ALA A 289 3.51 23.92 -16.27
CA ALA A 289 2.54 23.50 -15.25
C ALA A 289 2.81 22.06 -14.76
N LEU A 290 3.15 21.13 -15.66
CA LEU A 290 3.54 19.76 -15.30
C LEU A 290 4.86 19.71 -14.52
N GLY A 291 5.79 20.62 -14.80
CA GLY A 291 7.04 20.78 -14.04
C GLY A 291 6.78 21.26 -12.60
N VAL A 292 5.93 22.26 -12.42
CA VAL A 292 5.53 22.75 -11.08
C VAL A 292 4.78 21.65 -10.31
N LEU A 293 3.86 20.95 -10.96
CA LEU A 293 3.14 19.82 -10.36
C LEU A 293 4.09 18.69 -9.96
N HIS A 294 5.09 18.38 -10.79
CA HIS A 294 6.12 17.41 -10.44
C HIS A 294 6.87 17.85 -9.17
N ALA A 295 7.34 19.10 -9.10
CA ALA A 295 8.05 19.62 -7.94
C ALA A 295 7.20 19.59 -6.65
N ASP A 296 5.92 19.98 -6.72
CA ASP A 296 4.96 19.88 -5.62
C ASP A 296 4.85 18.44 -5.10
N GLN A 297 4.67 17.45 -5.99
CA GLN A 297 4.60 16.05 -5.59
C GLN A 297 5.92 15.51 -5.03
N ARG A 298 7.07 16.06 -5.46
CA ARG A 298 8.36 15.70 -4.86
C ARG A 298 8.56 16.32 -3.48
N HIS A 299 7.99 17.48 -3.19
CA HIS A 299 7.97 18.00 -1.82
C HIS A 299 7.10 17.13 -0.91
N GLU A 300 5.95 16.66 -1.39
CA GLU A 300 5.10 15.70 -0.66
C GLU A 300 5.82 14.37 -0.37
N VAL A 301 6.67 13.89 -1.30
CA VAL A 301 7.55 12.74 -1.08
C VAL A 301 8.47 12.98 0.12
N GLU A 302 9.13 14.13 0.19
CA GLU A 302 10.04 14.44 1.31
C GLU A 302 9.28 14.65 2.63
N ALA A 303 8.13 15.33 2.60
CA ALA A 303 7.27 15.49 3.78
C ALA A 303 6.83 14.14 4.37
N ALA A 304 6.43 13.20 3.51
CA ALA A 304 6.04 11.86 3.94
C ALA A 304 7.22 11.06 4.54
N ARG A 305 8.44 11.25 4.01
CA ARG A 305 9.67 10.63 4.57
C ARG A 305 9.99 11.18 5.95
N LEU A 306 9.90 12.50 6.13
CA LEU A 306 10.08 13.15 7.42
C LEU A 306 9.03 12.65 8.42
N GLU A 307 7.77 12.58 8.04
CA GLU A 307 6.72 12.10 8.93
C GLU A 307 6.92 10.63 9.35
N PHE A 308 7.32 9.76 8.42
CA PHE A 308 7.72 8.39 8.76
C PHE A 308 8.85 8.38 9.79
N GLN A 309 9.87 9.23 9.62
CA GLN A 309 10.98 9.34 10.59
C GLN A 309 10.47 9.77 11.98
N HIS A 310 9.58 10.76 12.07
CA HIS A 310 9.00 11.21 13.34
C HIS A 310 8.19 10.10 14.05
N ILE A 311 7.47 9.27 13.30
CA ILE A 311 6.66 8.17 13.87
C ILE A 311 7.54 6.97 14.25
N TRP A 312 8.52 6.63 13.41
CA TRP A 312 9.26 5.37 13.47
C TRP A 312 10.59 5.45 14.21
N LEU A 313 11.31 6.58 14.12
CA LEU A 313 12.52 6.80 14.89
C LEU A 313 12.14 7.45 16.23
N PRO A 314 12.73 7.02 17.35
CA PRO A 314 12.57 7.75 18.60
C PRO A 314 13.09 9.18 18.41
N GLU A 315 12.33 10.16 18.90
CA GLU A 315 12.80 11.54 18.99
C GLU A 315 14.15 11.52 19.73
N PRO A 316 15.25 12.05 19.14
CA PRO A 316 16.53 12.05 19.82
C PRO A 316 16.33 12.81 21.13
N ALA A 317 16.57 12.13 22.26
CA ALA A 317 16.51 12.75 23.56
C ALA A 317 17.36 14.01 23.51
N VAL A 318 16.71 15.18 23.51
CA VAL A 318 17.38 16.47 23.55
C VAL A 318 18.19 16.47 24.84
N THR A 319 19.50 16.21 24.75
CA THR A 319 20.41 16.38 25.87
C THR A 319 20.37 17.85 26.26
N PRO A 320 19.84 18.22 27.44
CA PRO A 320 19.92 19.59 27.90
C PRO A 320 21.39 19.94 28.11
N ARG A 321 21.82 21.06 27.53
CA ARG A 321 23.14 21.67 27.77
C ARG A 321 23.21 22.26 29.16
#